data_AF-A0A382ZY19-F1
#
_entry.id   AF-A0A382ZY19-F1
#
_cell.length_a   1.000
_cell.length_b   1.000
_cell.length_c   1.000
_cell.angle_alpha   90.00
_cell.angle_beta   90.00
_cell.angle_gamma   90.00
#
_symmetry.space_group_name_H-M   'P 1'
#
loop_
_entity.id
_entity.type
_entity.pdbx_description
1 polymer ?
#
loop_
_entity_poly.entity_id
_entity_poly.type
_entity_poly.pdbx_seq_one_letter_code
_entity_poly.pdbx_strand_id
1 'polypeptide(L)'
;MKVLISDKMDPRCVETLEANEGVVVDVQTGLSADELIGCIGEYDGLVVRSATKVTAEVFAAAENLKVVGRAGAGVDNIDVEASTRCGVIVMNTPGGNSVSTAE
;
A
#
# COMPACT_ATOMS: atom_id res chain seq x y z
N MET A 1 14.29 5.39 0.31
CA MET A 1 12.99 4.94 0.81
C MET A 1 12.60 3.69 0.06
N LYS A 2 12.20 2.62 0.76
CA LYS A 2 11.71 1.38 0.14
C LYS A 2 10.19 1.37 0.11
N VAL A 3 9.61 1.06 -1.04
CA VAL A 3 8.15 0.98 -1.23
C VAL A 3 7.79 -0.42 -1.70
N LEU A 4 6.86 -1.07 -1.00
CA LEU A 4 6.30 -2.36 -1.40
C LEU A 4 5.01 -2.15 -2.18
N ILE A 5 4.88 -2.81 -3.32
CA ILE A 5 3.62 -2.97 -4.05
C ILE A 5 3.15 -4.42 -3.89
N SER A 6 2.07 -4.64 -3.13
CA SER A 6 1.63 -5.99 -2.75
C SER A 6 0.48 -6.55 -3.61
N ASP A 7 -0.09 -5.72 -4.49
CA ASP A 7 -1.19 -6.09 -5.37
C ASP A 7 -0.84 -5.83 -6.85
N LYS A 8 -1.50 -6.56 -7.75
CA LYS A 8 -1.37 -6.31 -9.19
C LYS A 8 -1.94 -4.94 -9.56
N MET A 9 -1.12 -4.13 -10.24
CA MET A 9 -1.49 -2.82 -10.77
C MET A 9 -0.73 -2.51 -12.07
N ASP A 10 -1.05 -1.38 -12.67
CA ASP A 10 -0.41 -0.91 -13.90
C ASP A 10 1.09 -0.64 -13.65
N PRO A 11 2.00 -1.10 -14.54
CA PRO A 11 3.44 -0.86 -14.44
C PRO A 11 3.82 0.61 -14.27
N ARG A 12 2.99 1.53 -14.78
CA ARG A 12 3.18 2.98 -14.60
C ARG A 12 3.26 3.42 -13.15
N CYS A 13 2.66 2.67 -12.22
CA CYS A 13 2.77 2.97 -10.80
C CYS A 13 4.23 2.83 -10.32
N VAL A 14 4.91 1.75 -10.75
CA VAL A 14 6.33 1.52 -10.46
C VAL A 14 7.17 2.64 -11.07
N GLU A 15 6.97 2.92 -12.36
CA GLU A 15 7.71 3.96 -13.08
C GLU A 15 7.56 5.35 -12.43
N THR A 16 6.34 5.68 -11.98
CA THR A 16 6.06 6.97 -11.32
C THR A 16 6.75 7.08 -9.96
N LEU A 17 6.81 5.98 -9.20
CA LEU A 17 7.47 5.96 -7.90
C LEU A 17 8.99 6.02 -8.05
N GLU A 18 9.57 5.19 -8.93
CA GLU A 18 11.01 5.14 -9.20
C GLU A 18 11.56 6.38 -9.91
N ALA A 19 10.71 7.21 -10.53
CA ALA A 19 11.10 8.52 -11.04
C ALA A 19 11.57 9.50 -9.94
N ASN A 20 11.29 9.21 -8.67
CA ASN A 20 11.73 10.00 -7.54
C ASN A 20 13.09 9.49 -7.03
N GLU A 21 14.08 10.38 -6.95
CA GLU A 21 15.43 10.02 -6.52
C GLU A 21 15.43 9.40 -5.11
N GLY A 22 16.10 8.26 -4.97
CA GLY A 22 16.20 7.55 -3.70
C GLY A 22 14.97 6.71 -3.32
N VAL A 23 13.98 6.55 -4.20
CA VAL A 23 12.88 5.58 -4.04
C VAL A 23 13.25 4.27 -4.74
N VAL A 24 13.11 3.16 -4.01
CA VAL A 24 13.28 1.80 -4.54
C VAL A 24 11.95 1.07 -4.37
N VAL A 25 11.46 0.44 -5.45
CA VAL A 25 10.16 -0.21 -5.46
C VAL A 25 10.33 -1.72 -5.59
N ASP A 26 9.79 -2.46 -4.62
CA ASP A 26 9.68 -3.92 -4.70
C ASP A 26 8.23 -4.30 -5.02
N VAL A 27 8.03 -5.12 -6.04
CA VAL A 27 6.70 -5.62 -6.43
C VAL A 27 6.59 -7.09 -6.04
N GLN A 28 5.78 -7.38 -5.02
CA GLN A 28 5.55 -8.74 -4.54
C GLN A 28 4.04 -8.98 -4.42
N THR A 29 3.44 -9.49 -5.48
CA THR A 29 1.99 -9.69 -5.52
C THR A 29 1.57 -11.04 -4.96
N GLY A 30 0.44 -11.08 -4.25
CA GLY A 30 -0.15 -12.34 -3.79
C GLY A 30 0.46 -12.89 -2.50
N LEU A 31 1.10 -12.02 -1.72
CA LEU A 31 1.57 -12.34 -0.38
C LEU A 31 0.39 -12.77 0.51
N SER A 32 0.60 -13.83 1.29
CA SER A 32 -0.24 -14.13 2.45
C SER A 32 -0.09 -13.06 3.54
N ALA A 33 -0.98 -13.08 4.53
CA ALA A 33 -0.90 -12.16 5.67
C ALA A 33 0.43 -12.32 6.43
N ASP A 34 0.85 -13.56 6.67
CA ASP A 34 2.11 -13.87 7.36
C ASP A 34 3.34 -13.42 6.56
N GLU A 35 3.36 -13.60 5.24
CA GLU A 35 4.45 -13.13 4.39
C GLU A 35 4.53 -11.60 4.37
N LEU A 36 3.38 -10.92 4.30
CA LEU A 36 3.34 -9.47 4.41
C LEU A 36 3.87 -8.99 5.76
N ILE A 37 3.40 -9.57 6.87
CA ILE A 37 3.88 -9.26 8.22
C ILE A 37 5.39 -9.50 8.35
N GLY A 38 5.91 -10.58 7.74
CA GLY A 38 7.32 -10.94 7.82
C GLY A 38 8.27 -9.97 7.13
N CYS A 39 7.81 -9.19 6.13
CA CYS A 39 8.65 -8.27 5.38
C CYS A 39 8.29 -6.79 5.55
N ILE A 40 7.07 -6.46 5.99
CA ILE A 40 6.57 -5.07 5.97
C ILE A 40 7.42 -4.11 6.82
N GLY A 41 8.09 -4.60 7.85
CA GLY A 41 9.00 -3.83 8.69
C GLY A 41 10.17 -3.20 7.93
N GLU A 42 10.55 -3.72 6.75
CA GLU A 42 11.65 -3.20 5.94
C GLU A 42 11.26 -2.01 5.04
N TYR A 43 9.97 -1.66 4.96
CA TYR A 43 9.45 -0.71 3.98
C TYR A 43 9.00 0.60 4.63
N ASP A 44 9.27 1.71 3.95
CA ASP A 44 8.79 3.04 4.31
C ASP A 44 7.36 3.29 3.78
N GLY A 45 6.98 2.61 2.70
CA GLY A 45 5.67 2.77 2.05
C GLY A 45 5.10 1.45 1.56
N LEU A 46 3.77 1.36 1.58
CA LEU A 46 3.02 0.23 1.06
C LEU A 46 1.96 0.72 0.07
N VAL A 47 1.90 0.13 -1.12
CA VAL A 47 0.85 0.36 -2.10
C VAL A 47 0.02 -0.91 -2.28
N VAL A 48 -1.27 -0.79 -2.04
CA VAL A 48 -2.24 -1.88 -2.15
C VAL A 48 -3.35 -1.53 -3.13
N ARG A 49 -4.12 -2.54 -3.53
CA ARG A 49 -5.40 -2.40 -4.23
C ARG A 49 -6.50 -2.96 -3.34
N SER A 50 -7.15 -4.05 -3.74
CA SER A 50 -8.29 -4.64 -3.04
C SER A 50 -7.99 -6.01 -2.41
N ALA A 51 -6.92 -6.68 -2.85
CA ALA A 51 -6.64 -8.06 -2.47
C ALA A 51 -5.91 -8.12 -1.14
N THR A 52 -4.81 -7.38 -1.01
CA THR A 52 -4.09 -7.24 0.25
C THR A 52 -4.98 -6.62 1.33
N LYS A 53 -5.00 -7.22 2.53
CA LYS A 53 -5.66 -6.65 3.71
C LYS A 53 -4.61 -6.09 4.66
N VAL A 54 -4.68 -4.80 4.95
CA VAL A 54 -3.76 -4.10 5.85
C VAL A 54 -4.42 -4.01 7.22
N THR A 55 -4.30 -5.09 8.00
CA THR A 55 -4.92 -5.22 9.33
C THR A 55 -4.04 -4.58 10.41
N ALA A 56 -4.56 -4.49 11.64
CA ALA A 56 -3.79 -4.04 12.80
C ALA A 56 -2.48 -4.83 13.01
N GLU A 57 -2.45 -6.12 12.70
CA GLU A 57 -1.25 -6.97 12.82
C GLU A 57 -0.17 -6.58 11.82
N VAL A 58 -0.56 -6.21 10.59
CA VAL A 58 0.36 -5.67 9.59
C VAL A 58 0.99 -4.37 10.11
N PHE A 59 0.17 -3.44 10.64
CA PHE A 59 0.68 -2.19 11.21
C PHE A 59 1.57 -2.39 12.44
N ALA A 60 1.30 -3.40 13.26
CA ALA A 60 2.11 -3.71 14.43
C ALA A 60 3.51 -4.23 14.05
N ALA A 61 3.65 -4.91 12.91
CA ALA A 61 4.93 -5.38 12.38
C ALA A 61 5.65 -4.35 11.50
N ALA A 62 4.98 -3.25 11.14
CA ALA A 62 5.45 -2.28 10.17
C ALA A 62 6.29 -1.15 10.81
N GLU A 63 7.44 -1.50 11.40
CA GLU A 63 8.26 -0.59 12.21
C GLU A 63 8.72 0.69 11.50
N ASN A 64 9.00 0.61 10.19
CA ASN A 64 9.47 1.74 9.39
C ASN A 64 8.38 2.40 8.53
N LEU A 65 7.18 1.84 8.52
CA LEU A 65 6.13 2.24 7.59
C LEU A 65 5.60 3.63 7.94
N LYS A 66 5.59 4.51 6.96
CA LYS A 66 5.14 5.91 7.11
C LYS A 66 3.83 6.15 6.38
N VAL A 67 3.59 5.40 5.29
CA VAL A 67 2.46 5.66 4.41
C VAL A 67 1.91 4.38 3.75
N VAL A 68 0.59 4.30 3.66
CA VAL A 68 -0.13 3.30 2.87
C VAL A 68 -0.96 4.00 1.81
N GLY A 69 -0.71 3.70 0.54
CA GLY A 69 -1.50 4.16 -0.59
C GLY A 69 -2.42 3.05 -1.12
N ARG A 70 -3.72 3.32 -1.25
CA ARG A 70 -4.64 2.43 -1.97
C ARG A 70 -4.95 2.95 -3.36
N ALA A 71 -4.67 2.12 -4.37
CA ALA A 71 -5.12 2.31 -5.75
C ALA A 71 -6.63 2.01 -5.87
N GLY A 72 -7.47 2.89 -5.35
CA GLY A 72 -8.92 2.79 -5.37
C GLY A 72 -9.59 3.93 -4.59
N ALA A 73 -10.91 4.07 -4.73
CA ALA A 73 -11.65 5.16 -4.11
C ALA A 73 -11.88 5.00 -2.60
N GLY A 74 -12.00 3.76 -2.10
CA GLY A 74 -12.24 3.47 -0.69
C GLY A 74 -10.96 3.04 0.06
N VAL A 75 -11.11 2.78 1.35
CA VAL A 75 -10.07 2.25 2.26
C VAL A 75 -10.55 1.01 3.04
N ASP A 76 -11.60 0.35 2.55
CA ASP A 76 -12.28 -0.82 3.14
C ASP A 76 -11.39 -2.03 3.52
N ASN A 77 -10.17 -2.11 2.97
CA ASN A 77 -9.19 -3.18 3.25
C ASN A 77 -8.02 -2.70 4.12
N ILE A 78 -8.13 -1.51 4.71
CA ILE A 78 -7.11 -0.89 5.54
C ILE A 78 -7.75 -0.56 6.90
N ASP A 79 -7.12 -1.03 7.98
CA ASP A 79 -7.47 -0.64 9.34
C ASP A 79 -6.95 0.78 9.63
N VAL A 80 -7.77 1.78 9.31
CA VAL A 80 -7.43 3.21 9.47
C VAL A 80 -7.23 3.60 10.94
N GLU A 81 -7.91 2.92 11.87
CA GLU A 81 -7.71 3.19 13.30
C GLU A 81 -6.34 2.68 13.75
N ALA A 82 -5.93 1.48 13.32
CA ALA A 82 -4.60 0.96 13.58
C ALA A 82 -3.52 1.83 12.93
N SER A 83 -3.72 2.26 11.68
CA SER A 83 -2.78 3.14 10.99
C SER A 83 -2.56 4.43 11.79
N THR A 84 -3.64 5.04 12.29
CA THR A 84 -3.60 6.27 13.09
C THR A 84 -2.83 6.06 14.40
N ARG A 85 -3.07 4.95 15.11
CA ARG A 85 -2.34 4.61 16.34
C ARG A 85 -0.85 4.39 16.11
N CYS A 86 -0.48 3.86 14.95
CA CYS A 86 0.91 3.62 14.54
C CYS A 86 1.57 4.85 13.88
N GLY A 87 0.86 5.97 13.71
CA GLY A 87 1.40 7.17 13.06
C GLY A 87 1.59 7.03 11.54
N VAL A 88 0.89 6.07 10.92
CA VAL A 88 0.97 5.77 9.49
C VAL A 88 -0.15 6.48 8.73
N ILE A 89 0.22 7.25 7.71
CA ILE A 89 -0.73 7.99 6.88
C ILE A 89 -1.38 7.04 5.87
N VAL A 90 -2.70 7.13 5.71
CA VAL A 90 -3.44 6.39 4.67
C VAL A 90 -3.91 7.35 3.59
N MET A 91 -3.61 7.02 2.33
CA MET A 91 -4.04 7.75 1.15
C MET A 91 -4.81 6.83 0.21
N ASN A 92 -5.78 7.39 -0.51
CA ASN A 92 -6.55 6.71 -1.54
C ASN A 92 -6.62 7.57 -2.82
N THR A 93 -7.21 7.03 -3.89
CA THR A 93 -7.39 7.74 -5.16
C THR A 93 -8.88 7.97 -5.44
N PRO A 94 -9.54 8.93 -4.75
CA PRO A 94 -10.95 9.25 -5.00
C PRO A 94 -11.13 9.74 -6.44
N GLY A 95 -12.17 9.27 -7.12
CA GLY A 95 -12.48 9.66 -8.50
C GLY A 95 -11.66 8.97 -9.60
N GLY A 96 -10.62 8.20 -9.27
CA GLY A 96 -9.81 7.46 -10.26
C GLY A 96 -10.59 6.39 -11.04
N ASN A 97 -11.73 5.93 -10.49
CA ASN A 97 -12.61 4.94 -11.11
C ASN A 97 -13.87 5.57 -11.75
N SER A 98 -13.98 6.90 -11.78
CA SER A 98 -15.22 7.59 -12.19
C SER A 98 -15.55 7.43 -13.68
N VAL A 99 -14.57 7.14 -14.54
CA VAL A 99 -14.83 6.87 -15.96
C VAL A 99 -15.31 5.42 -16.18
N SER A 100 -14.65 4.41 -15.61
CA SER A 100 -15.04 3.00 -15.78
C SER A 100 -16.29 2.55 -15.02
N THR A 101 -16.80 3.34 -14.08
CA THR A 101 -18.06 3.00 -13.37
C THR A 101 -19.31 3.49 -14.13
N ALA A 102 -19.12 4.35 -15.13
CA ALA A 102 -20.19 4.95 -15.93
C ALA A 102 -20.41 4.27 -17.29
N GLU A 103 -19.63 3.22 -17.62
CA GLU A 103 -19.74 2.45 -18.87
C GLU A 103 -20.70 1.25 -18.76
#